data_AF-A0A7V6YI08-F1
#
_entry.id   AF-A0A7V6YI08-F1
#
_cell.length_a   1.000
_cell.length_b   1.000
_cell.length_c   1.000
_cell.angle_alpha   90.00
_cell.angle_beta   90.00
_cell.angle_gamma   90.00
#
_symmetry.space_group_name_H-M   'P 1'
#
loop_
_entity.id
_entity.type
_entity.pdbx_description
1 polymer ?
#
loop_
_entity_poly.entity_id
_entity_poly.type
_entity_poly.pdbx_seq_one_letter_code
_entity_poly.pdbx_strand_id
1 'polypeptide(L)'
;GAAAGWLGHDLPKKHGHRLDLYLTAATSLLWIAFCAGARFFLTGALAGNPTGLLALVDEVASPGELHNLVNRVSLWLVLAAAAVPLILVALKFIPRPGALTFAQFLAMTVAGLWMVIGYYAAAGFLYDSFIIPIFSIPSNILQFAGGMVIASPVLAAIKKSGFSPPGAPEN
;
A
#
# COMPACT_ATOMS: atom_id res chain seq x y z
N GLY A 1 -2.25 11.85 -0.29
CA GLY A 1 -1.29 12.82 0.29
C GLY A 1 -1.82 13.49 1.55
N ALA A 2 -2.71 14.48 1.41
CA ALA A 2 -3.22 15.29 2.53
C ALA A 2 -3.83 14.49 3.67
N ALA A 3 -4.64 13.45 3.37
CA ALA A 3 -5.22 12.57 4.38
C ALA A 3 -4.15 11.90 5.26
N ALA A 4 -3.08 11.36 4.66
CA ALA A 4 -1.99 10.74 5.40
C ALA A 4 -1.23 11.76 6.29
N GLY A 5 -1.05 12.99 5.81
CA GLY A 5 -0.46 14.08 6.61
C GLY A 5 -1.29 14.40 7.85
N TRP A 6 -2.60 14.57 7.68
CA TRP A 6 -3.55 14.79 8.78
C TRP A 6 -3.55 13.62 9.78
N LEU A 7 -3.59 12.38 9.28
CA LEU A 7 -3.51 11.15 10.10
C LEU A 7 -2.20 11.07 10.92
N GLY A 8 -1.08 11.56 10.38
CA GLY A 8 0.22 11.47 11.06
C GLY A 8 0.44 12.55 12.12
N HIS A 9 -0.11 13.76 11.91
CA HIS A 9 0.16 14.94 12.73
C HIS A 9 -0.95 15.25 13.75
N ASP A 10 -2.22 15.15 13.34
CA ASP A 10 -3.35 15.68 14.13
C ASP A 10 -4.09 14.60 14.93
N LEU A 11 -4.09 13.36 14.47
CA LEU A 11 -4.67 12.22 15.21
C LEU A 11 -4.10 12.04 16.63
N PRO A 12 -2.77 12.05 16.83
CA PRO A 12 -2.16 11.84 18.16
C PRO A 12 -2.57 12.88 19.21
N LYS A 13 -3.04 14.07 18.80
CA LYS A 13 -3.19 15.23 19.69
C LYS A 13 -4.57 15.32 20.36
N LYS A 14 -5.61 14.58 19.92
CA LYS A 14 -6.97 14.83 20.45
C LYS A 14 -8.06 13.76 20.26
N HIS A 15 -7.77 12.55 19.79
CA HIS A 15 -8.83 11.62 19.35
C HIS A 15 -8.96 10.35 20.20
N GLY A 16 -10.19 9.84 20.30
CA GLY A 16 -10.54 8.64 21.08
C GLY A 16 -10.48 7.34 20.27
N HIS A 17 -10.40 6.21 20.98
CA HIS A 17 -10.26 4.84 20.45
C HIS A 17 -11.23 4.45 19.31
N ARG A 18 -12.44 5.05 19.28
CA ARG A 18 -13.43 4.80 18.22
C ARG A 18 -12.98 5.31 16.85
N LEU A 19 -12.35 6.48 16.79
CA LEU A 19 -11.88 7.05 15.52
C LEU A 19 -10.76 6.20 14.92
N ASP A 20 -9.81 5.76 15.76
CA ASP A 20 -8.73 4.87 15.33
C ASP A 20 -9.28 3.56 14.76
N LEU A 21 -10.34 3.01 15.36
CA LEU A 21 -11.01 1.83 14.83
C LEU A 21 -11.63 2.09 13.44
N TYR A 22 -12.37 3.18 13.28
CA TYR A 22 -12.99 3.52 11.98
C TYR A 22 -11.95 3.75 10.89
N LEU A 23 -10.87 4.48 11.20
CA LEU A 23 -9.81 4.75 10.23
C LEU A 23 -9.03 3.48 9.87
N THR A 24 -8.80 2.59 10.84
CA THR A 24 -8.22 1.27 10.58
C THR A 24 -9.12 0.46 9.65
N ALA A 25 -10.42 0.38 9.95
CA ALA A 25 -11.39 -0.37 9.15
C ALA A 25 -11.48 0.19 7.73
N ALA A 26 -11.60 1.51 7.58
CA ALA A 26 -11.65 2.18 6.28
C ALA A 26 -10.37 1.92 5.47
N THR A 27 -9.20 2.05 6.08
CA THR A 27 -7.91 1.80 5.40
C THR A 27 -7.80 0.35 4.96
N SER A 28 -8.16 -0.60 5.82
CA SER A 28 -8.16 -2.03 5.50
C SER A 28 -9.12 -2.37 4.37
N LEU A 29 -10.34 -1.83 4.40
CA LEU A 29 -11.34 -2.05 3.35
C LEU A 29 -10.88 -1.49 2.01
N LEU A 30 -10.28 -0.29 1.99
CA LEU A 30 -9.74 0.29 0.75
C LEU A 30 -8.60 -0.56 0.17
N TRP A 31 -7.69 -1.07 1.02
CA TRP A 31 -6.63 -1.98 0.60
C TRP A 31 -7.19 -3.28 0.00
N ILE A 32 -8.13 -3.93 0.70
CA ILE A 32 -8.77 -5.15 0.22
C ILE A 32 -9.50 -4.89 -1.10
N ALA A 33 -10.30 -3.82 -1.17
CA ALA A 33 -11.08 -3.48 -2.36
C ALA A 33 -10.18 -3.21 -3.57
N PHE A 34 -9.09 -2.46 -3.39
CA PHE A 34 -8.15 -2.17 -4.46
C PHE A 34 -7.47 -3.46 -4.96
N CYS A 35 -6.91 -4.27 -4.06
CA CYS A 35 -6.22 -5.51 -4.44
C CYS A 35 -7.18 -6.55 -5.05
N ALA A 36 -8.38 -6.69 -4.50
CA ALA A 36 -9.41 -7.60 -5.03
C ALA A 36 -9.91 -7.13 -6.39
N GLY A 37 -10.12 -5.82 -6.57
CA GLY A 37 -10.49 -5.21 -7.85
C GLY A 37 -9.43 -5.45 -8.92
N ALA A 38 -8.16 -5.14 -8.62
CA ALA A 38 -7.05 -5.39 -9.53
C ALA A 38 -6.95 -6.88 -9.91
N ARG A 39 -7.12 -7.79 -8.94
CA ARG A 39 -7.15 -9.23 -9.21
C ARG A 39 -8.32 -9.61 -10.12
N PHE A 40 -9.51 -9.12 -9.83
CA PHE A 40 -10.72 -9.41 -10.61
C PHE A 40 -10.53 -8.99 -12.08
N PHE A 41 -10.07 -7.76 -12.32
CA PHE A 41 -9.77 -7.27 -13.68
C PHE A 41 -8.71 -8.12 -14.39
N LEU A 42 -7.61 -8.47 -13.70
CA LEU A 42 -6.54 -9.26 -14.28
C LEU A 42 -7.00 -10.68 -14.67
N THR A 43 -7.70 -11.38 -13.75
CA THR A 43 -8.21 -12.73 -14.03
C THR A 43 -9.32 -12.73 -15.06
N GLY A 44 -10.15 -11.68 -15.09
CA GLY A 44 -11.18 -11.49 -16.11
C GLY A 44 -10.57 -11.27 -17.50
N ALA A 45 -9.50 -10.48 -17.60
CA ALA A 45 -8.77 -10.27 -18.84
C ALA A 45 -8.16 -11.58 -19.37
N LEU A 46 -7.55 -12.39 -18.49
CA LEU A 46 -7.01 -13.69 -18.84
C LEU A 46 -8.09 -14.66 -19.34
N ALA A 47 -9.26 -14.68 -18.68
CA ALA A 47 -10.36 -15.57 -19.05
C ALA A 47 -11.08 -15.15 -20.35
N GLY A 48 -11.24 -13.84 -20.57
CA GLY A 48 -11.99 -13.30 -21.70
C GLY A 48 -11.18 -13.17 -23.00
N ASN A 49 -9.90 -12.77 -22.91
CA ASN A 49 -9.04 -12.57 -24.08
C ASN A 49 -7.57 -12.87 -23.77
N PRO A 50 -7.20 -14.16 -23.62
CA PRO A 50 -5.84 -14.55 -23.27
C PRO A 50 -4.81 -14.15 -24.33
N THR A 51 -5.17 -14.19 -25.62
CA THR A 51 -4.26 -13.81 -26.72
C THR A 51 -4.02 -12.30 -26.74
N GLY A 52 -5.04 -11.49 -26.50
CA GLY A 52 -4.89 -10.03 -26.38
C GLY A 52 -4.07 -9.65 -25.16
N LEU A 53 -4.26 -10.34 -24.02
CA LEU A 53 -3.43 -10.12 -22.84
C LEU A 53 -1.97 -10.53 -23.08
N LEU A 54 -1.73 -11.64 -23.78
CA LEU A 54 -0.38 -12.07 -24.16
C LEU A 54 0.33 -11.00 -25.01
N ALA A 55 -0.39 -10.40 -25.95
CA ALA A 55 0.15 -9.34 -26.81
C ALA A 55 0.46 -8.02 -26.07
N LEU A 56 -0.05 -7.83 -24.85
CA LEU A 56 0.20 -6.65 -24.02
C LEU A 56 1.33 -6.86 -23.01
N VAL A 57 1.81 -8.09 -22.84
CA VAL A 57 2.80 -8.45 -21.83
C VAL A 57 4.03 -9.03 -22.54
N ASP A 58 4.96 -8.16 -22.89
CA ASP A 58 6.19 -8.50 -23.63
C ASP A 58 7.14 -9.44 -22.85
N GLU A 59 6.94 -9.63 -21.55
CA GLU A 59 7.80 -10.46 -20.69
C GLU A 59 7.60 -11.97 -20.85
N VAL A 60 6.55 -12.43 -21.54
CA VAL A 60 6.20 -13.86 -21.63
C VAL A 60 6.03 -14.32 -23.07
N ALA A 61 6.62 -15.47 -23.40
CA ALA A 61 6.65 -16.00 -24.77
C ALA A 61 5.56 -17.04 -25.05
N SER A 62 4.85 -17.51 -24.01
CA SER A 62 3.84 -18.56 -24.14
C SER A 62 2.60 -18.34 -23.28
N PRO A 63 1.43 -18.89 -23.67
CA PRO A 63 0.21 -18.85 -22.85
C PRO A 63 0.39 -19.49 -21.46
N GLY A 64 1.25 -20.50 -21.34
CA GLY A 64 1.57 -21.14 -20.06
C GLY A 64 2.35 -20.22 -19.12
N GLU A 65 3.34 -19.49 -19.65
CA GLU A 65 4.08 -18.48 -18.90
C GLU A 65 3.17 -17.32 -18.46
N LEU A 66 2.27 -16.87 -19.33
CA LEU A 66 1.28 -15.85 -18.99
C LEU A 66 0.40 -16.30 -17.83
N HIS A 67 -0.11 -17.53 -17.85
CA HIS A 67 -0.93 -18.07 -16.77
C HIS A 67 -0.16 -18.09 -15.43
N ASN A 68 1.10 -18.49 -15.46
CA ASN A 68 1.98 -18.49 -14.28
C ASN A 68 2.24 -17.07 -13.75
N LEU A 69 2.49 -16.10 -14.65
CA LEU A 69 2.70 -14.71 -14.29
C LEU A 69 1.44 -14.11 -13.64
N VAL A 70 0.27 -14.30 -14.27
CA VAL A 70 -1.02 -13.84 -13.73
C VAL A 70 -1.27 -14.46 -12.36
N ASN A 71 -1.02 -15.77 -12.19
CA ASN A 71 -1.18 -16.44 -10.90
C ASN A 71 -0.25 -15.86 -9.83
N ARG A 72 1.01 -15.56 -10.18
CA ARG A 72 1.98 -14.95 -9.26
C ARG A 72 1.53 -13.55 -8.82
N VAL A 73 1.17 -12.68 -9.77
CA VAL A 73 0.66 -11.32 -9.44
C VAL A 73 -0.62 -11.42 -8.61
N SER A 74 -1.53 -12.31 -8.99
CA SER A 74 -2.78 -12.51 -8.27
C SER A 74 -2.56 -13.03 -6.85
N LEU A 75 -1.52 -13.85 -6.61
CA LEU A 75 -1.12 -14.27 -5.27
C LEU A 75 -0.63 -13.08 -4.44
N TRP A 76 0.26 -12.26 -4.99
CA TRP A 76 0.75 -11.05 -4.31
C TRP A 76 -0.38 -10.09 -3.92
N LEU A 77 -1.38 -9.91 -4.80
CA LEU A 77 -2.55 -9.08 -4.50
C LEU A 77 -3.36 -9.63 -3.31
N VAL A 78 -3.56 -10.95 -3.25
CA VAL A 78 -4.25 -11.60 -2.11
C VAL A 78 -3.43 -11.49 -0.84
N LEU A 79 -2.12 -11.75 -0.92
CA LEU A 79 -1.22 -11.63 0.22
C LEU A 79 -1.21 -10.21 0.77
N ALA A 80 -1.17 -9.19 -0.08
CA ALA A 80 -1.23 -7.79 0.35
C ALA A 80 -2.59 -7.42 0.96
N ALA A 81 -3.69 -7.85 0.32
CA ALA A 81 -5.05 -7.64 0.82
C ALA A 81 -5.26 -8.22 2.22
N ALA A 82 -4.61 -9.36 2.54
CA ALA A 82 -4.68 -9.98 3.85
C ALA A 82 -3.65 -9.39 4.84
N ALA A 83 -2.40 -9.25 4.41
CA ALA A 83 -1.30 -8.85 5.28
C ALA A 83 -1.47 -7.43 5.83
N VAL A 84 -1.89 -6.46 5.02
CA VAL A 84 -2.00 -5.06 5.49
C VAL A 84 -3.02 -4.91 6.62
N PRO A 85 -4.27 -5.39 6.51
CA PRO A 85 -5.22 -5.38 7.63
C PRO A 85 -4.73 -6.15 8.85
N LEU A 86 -4.14 -7.34 8.65
CA LEU A 86 -3.62 -8.15 9.75
C LEU A 86 -2.50 -7.44 10.51
N ILE A 87 -1.57 -6.80 9.79
CA ILE A 87 -0.50 -6.01 10.38
C ILE A 87 -1.10 -4.83 11.16
N LEU A 88 -2.04 -4.07 10.59
CA LEU A 88 -2.68 -2.95 11.29
C LEU A 88 -3.38 -3.39 12.59
N VAL A 89 -4.05 -4.54 12.59
CA VAL A 89 -4.72 -5.07 13.78
C VAL A 89 -3.70 -5.59 14.80
N ALA A 90 -2.74 -6.42 14.38
CA ALA A 90 -1.69 -6.96 15.25
C ALA A 90 -0.91 -5.84 15.96
N LEU A 91 -0.64 -4.77 15.23
CA LEU A 91 0.04 -3.57 15.71
C LEU A 91 -0.72 -2.78 16.79
N LYS A 92 -2.00 -3.07 17.06
CA LYS A 92 -2.70 -2.53 18.24
C LYS A 92 -2.34 -3.28 19.52
N PHE A 93 -1.93 -4.54 19.41
CA PHE A 93 -1.69 -5.42 20.56
C PHE A 93 -0.21 -5.60 20.87
N ILE A 94 0.69 -5.31 19.92
CA ILE A 94 2.13 -5.43 20.12
C ILE A 94 2.66 -4.19 20.87
N PRO A 95 3.23 -4.35 22.08
CA PRO A 95 3.91 -3.25 22.77
C PRO A 95 5.09 -2.79 21.92
N ARG A 96 5.21 -1.48 21.68
CA ARG A 96 6.22 -0.91 20.78
C ARG A 96 7.38 -0.32 21.56
N PRO A 97 8.54 -1.00 21.65
CA PRO A 97 9.79 -0.37 22.04
C PRO A 97 10.35 0.39 20.83
N GLY A 98 9.75 1.53 20.45
CA GLY A 98 10.19 2.23 19.24
C GLY A 98 9.47 3.56 18.92
N ALA A 99 10.10 4.34 18.03
CA ALA A 99 9.78 5.72 17.71
C ALA A 99 8.44 5.97 16.98
N LEU A 100 7.78 4.95 16.43
CA LEU A 100 6.56 5.13 15.62
C LEU A 100 5.30 4.84 16.44
N THR A 101 4.40 5.83 16.53
CA THR A 101 3.08 5.65 17.13
C THR A 101 2.15 4.87 16.19
N PHE A 102 1.05 4.32 16.73
CA PHE A 102 0.03 3.66 15.90
C PHE A 102 -0.52 4.59 14.80
N ALA A 103 -0.80 5.85 15.16
CA ALA A 103 -1.27 6.86 14.21
C ALA A 103 -0.24 7.13 13.08
N GLN A 104 1.06 7.18 13.42
CA GLN A 104 2.12 7.32 12.41
C GLN A 104 2.16 6.11 11.46
N PHE A 105 2.02 4.89 11.99
CA PHE A 105 1.97 3.69 11.14
C PHE A 105 0.74 3.65 10.24
N LEU A 106 -0.43 4.01 10.78
CA LEU A 106 -1.67 4.12 10.00
C LEU A 106 -1.55 5.17 8.90
N ALA A 107 -0.98 6.34 9.22
CA ALA A 107 -0.68 7.39 8.26
C ALA A 107 0.26 6.90 7.13
N MET A 108 1.34 6.21 7.49
CA MET A 108 2.26 5.60 6.53
C MET A 108 1.56 4.58 5.64
N THR A 109 0.65 3.77 6.20
CA THR A 109 -0.13 2.79 5.43
C THR A 109 -1.10 3.44 4.44
N VAL A 110 -1.75 4.54 4.84
CA VAL A 110 -2.60 5.35 3.95
C VAL A 110 -1.77 6.03 2.86
N ALA A 111 -0.58 6.52 3.20
CA ALA A 111 0.35 7.08 2.21
C ALA A 111 0.83 6.01 1.21
N GLY A 112 1.14 4.81 1.69
CA GLY A 112 1.48 3.65 0.86
C GLY A 112 0.37 3.30 -0.11
N LEU A 113 -0.88 3.23 0.37
CA LEU A 113 -2.04 2.99 -0.48
C LEU A 113 -2.17 4.05 -1.59
N TRP A 114 -2.08 5.33 -1.21
CA TRP A 114 -2.13 6.45 -2.15
C TRP A 114 -1.03 6.34 -3.23
N MET A 115 0.19 5.96 -2.83
CA MET A 115 1.30 5.77 -3.74
C MET A 115 1.02 4.62 -4.72
N VAL A 116 0.59 3.45 -4.25
CA VAL A 116 0.32 2.29 -5.12
C VAL A 116 -0.81 2.59 -6.10
N ILE A 117 -1.91 3.21 -5.64
CA ILE A 117 -3.01 3.64 -6.50
C ILE A 117 -2.53 4.70 -7.50
N GLY A 118 -1.73 5.66 -7.05
CA GLY A 118 -1.21 6.74 -7.89
C GLY A 118 -0.34 6.21 -9.03
N TYR A 119 0.59 5.29 -8.74
CA TYR A 119 1.40 4.65 -9.78
C TYR A 119 0.55 3.81 -10.73
N TYR A 120 -0.41 3.04 -10.21
CA TYR A 120 -1.34 2.29 -11.05
C TYR A 120 -2.12 3.19 -12.02
N ALA A 121 -2.70 4.28 -11.51
CA ALA A 121 -3.47 5.22 -12.32
C ALA A 121 -2.58 5.95 -13.33
N ALA A 122 -1.43 6.46 -12.92
CA ALA A 122 -0.50 7.16 -13.78
C ALA A 122 -0.01 6.26 -14.94
N ALA A 123 0.39 5.03 -14.63
CA ALA A 123 0.77 4.05 -15.64
C ALA A 123 -0.43 3.69 -16.54
N GLY A 124 -1.65 3.61 -16.00
CA GLY A 124 -2.85 3.35 -16.77
C GLY A 124 -3.10 4.39 -17.87
N PHE A 125 -2.92 5.67 -17.53
CA PHE A 125 -2.98 6.75 -18.51
C PHE A 125 -1.79 6.76 -19.47
N LEU A 126 -0.58 6.41 -19.00
CA LEU A 126 0.63 6.44 -19.82
C LEU A 126 0.64 5.33 -20.89
N TYR A 127 0.16 4.14 -20.54
CA TYR A 127 0.16 2.97 -21.43
C TYR A 127 -1.17 2.76 -22.16
N ASP A 128 -2.14 3.69 -22.01
CA ASP A 128 -3.51 3.58 -22.53
C ASP A 128 -4.18 2.23 -22.22
N SER A 129 -3.83 1.67 -21.06
CA SER A 129 -4.28 0.35 -20.62
C SER A 129 -4.20 0.28 -19.10
N PHE A 130 -5.33 0.03 -18.45
CA PHE A 130 -5.38 -0.19 -17.00
C PHE A 130 -5.06 -1.64 -16.60
N ILE A 131 -4.83 -2.54 -17.58
CA ILE A 131 -4.47 -3.93 -17.31
C ILE A 131 -2.95 -4.08 -17.11
N ILE A 132 -2.15 -3.47 -17.98
CA ILE A 132 -0.67 -3.54 -17.91
C ILE A 132 -0.13 -3.08 -16.54
N PRO A 133 -0.58 -1.96 -15.95
CA PRO A 133 -0.09 -1.50 -14.66
C PRO A 133 -0.30 -2.47 -13.50
N ILE A 134 -1.25 -3.41 -13.59
CA ILE A 134 -1.53 -4.37 -12.52
C ILE A 134 -0.28 -5.22 -12.21
N PHE A 135 0.51 -5.55 -13.24
CA PHE A 135 1.75 -6.31 -13.08
C PHE A 135 2.82 -5.56 -12.25
N SER A 136 2.72 -4.24 -12.13
CA SER A 136 3.62 -3.40 -11.31
C SER A 136 3.17 -3.24 -9.85
N ILE A 137 1.92 -3.59 -9.52
CA ILE A 137 1.39 -3.42 -8.16
C ILE A 137 2.24 -4.18 -7.12
N PRO A 138 2.66 -5.45 -7.34
CA PRO A 138 3.50 -6.16 -6.37
C PRO A 138 4.81 -5.45 -6.04
N SER A 139 5.50 -4.89 -7.04
CA SER A 139 6.76 -4.16 -6.80
C SER A 139 6.52 -2.84 -6.07
N ASN A 140 5.43 -2.12 -6.36
CA ASN A 140 5.05 -0.91 -5.62
C ASN A 140 4.73 -1.22 -4.15
N ILE A 141 4.07 -2.35 -3.87
CA ILE A 141 3.79 -2.81 -2.50
C ILE A 141 5.10 -3.14 -1.78
N LEU A 142 6.03 -3.83 -2.44
CA LEU A 142 7.36 -4.10 -1.88
C LEU A 142 8.15 -2.82 -1.62
N GLN A 143 8.07 -1.83 -2.52
CA GLN A 143 8.68 -0.52 -2.34
C GLN A 143 8.11 0.20 -1.12
N PHE A 144 6.79 0.17 -0.92
CA PHE A 144 6.16 0.68 0.29
C PHE A 144 6.69 -0.01 1.54
N ALA A 145 6.71 -1.35 1.56
CA ALA A 145 7.18 -2.12 2.71
C ALA A 145 8.66 -1.82 3.03
N GLY A 146 9.53 -1.80 2.02
CA GLY A 146 10.94 -1.42 2.17
C GLY A 146 11.09 0.01 2.68
N GLY A 147 10.30 0.95 2.15
CA GLY A 147 10.26 2.33 2.61
C GLY A 147 9.90 2.45 4.10
N MET A 148 8.94 1.65 4.59
CA MET A 148 8.59 1.63 6.02
C MET A 148 9.74 1.11 6.90
N VAL A 149 10.41 0.04 6.45
CA VAL A 149 11.55 -0.56 7.16
C VAL A 149 12.69 0.45 7.28
N ILE A 150 12.95 1.23 6.23
CA ILE A 150 14.00 2.27 6.21
C ILE A 150 13.58 3.51 7.01
N ALA A 151 12.32 3.96 6.90
CA ALA A 151 11.84 5.17 7.58
C ALA A 151 11.84 5.03 9.11
N SER A 152 11.65 3.82 9.62
CA SER A 152 11.57 3.55 11.06
C SER A 152 12.86 3.96 11.84
N PRO A 153 14.06 3.47 11.48
CA PRO A 153 15.31 3.89 12.14
C PRO A 153 15.66 5.35 11.85
N VAL A 154 15.34 5.87 10.66
CA VAL A 154 15.57 7.30 10.33
C VAL A 154 14.78 8.21 11.24
N LEU A 155 13.49 7.93 11.46
CA LEU A 155 12.66 8.71 12.37
C LEU A 155 13.15 8.61 13.81
N ALA A 156 13.60 7.43 14.25
CA ALA A 156 14.19 7.27 15.58
C ALA A 156 15.46 8.11 15.75
N ALA A 157 16.32 8.16 14.73
CA ALA A 157 17.53 8.97 14.73
C ALA A 157 17.22 10.48 14.78
N ILE A 158 16.25 10.94 13.99
CA ILE A 158 15.80 12.35 13.98
C ILE A 158 15.24 12.77 15.34
N LYS A 159 14.40 11.93 15.97
CA LYS A 159 13.86 12.23 17.31
C LYS A 159 14.96 12.29 18.37
N LYS A 160 16.02 11.49 18.22
CA LYS A 160 17.16 11.47 19.15
C LYS A 160 18.11 12.65 18.96
N SER A 161 18.21 13.21 17.74
CA SER A 161 19.12 14.32 17.46
C SER A 161 18.59 15.68 17.93
N GLY A 162 17.38 15.76 18.47
CA GLY A 162 16.75 17.02 18.88
C GLY A 162 16.40 17.93 17.69
N PHE A 163 16.43 17.40 16.47
CA PHE A 163 16.06 18.15 15.28
C PHE A 163 14.57 18.45 15.30
N SER A 164 14.22 19.71 15.55
CA SER A 164 12.87 20.23 15.37
C SER A 164 12.79 20.88 13.99
N PRO A 165 12.01 20.33 13.05
CA PRO A 165 11.84 20.98 11.76
C PRO A 165 11.20 22.37 11.96
N PRO A 166 11.57 23.38 11.16
CA PRO A 166 11.00 24.73 11.27
C PRO A 166 9.47 24.66 11.16
N GLY A 167 8.77 25.14 12.19
CA GLY A 167 7.31 25.09 12.32
C GLY A 167 6.76 23.98 13.23
N ALA A 168 7.62 23.16 13.85
CA ALA A 168 7.17 22.24 14.90
C ALA A 168 6.75 23.05 16.15
N PRO A 169 5.53 22.83 16.71
CA PRO A 169 5.11 23.51 17.92
C PRO A 169 6.04 23.13 19.08
N GLU A 170 6.42 24.13 19.87
CA GLU A 170 7.16 23.94 21.13
C GLU A 170 6.31 23.04 22.04
N ASN A 171 6.95 22.02 22.61
CA ASN A 171 6.33 21.12 23.58
C ASN A 171 6.26 21.78 24.96
#